data_AF-A0A645GY99-F1
#
_entry.id   AF-A0A645GY99-F1
#
_cell.length_a   1.000
_cell.length_b   1.000
_cell.length_c   1.000
_cell.angle_alpha   90.00
_cell.angle_beta   90.00
_cell.angle_gamma   90.00
#
_symmetry.space_group_name_H-M   'P 1'
#
loop_
_entity.id
_entity.type
_entity.pdbx_description
1 polymer ?
#
loop_
_entity_poly.entity_id
_entity_poly.type
_entity_poly.pdbx_seq_one_letter_code
_entity_poly.pdbx_strand_id
1 'polypeptide(L)'
;MLHSKTSGIFTSSLGIGDLVTKGQVIAKVGEEEVIAPIDGKLRGLLHSGLSVPPKFKIADIDPRGELADHTTISEKAMAIAGSVLEVLDGFLHSC
;
A
#
# COMPACT_ATOMS: atom_id res chain seq x y z
N MET A 1 5.37 3.60 1.40
CA MET A 1 4.15 4.40 1.14
C MET A 1 4.48 5.72 0.43
N LEU A 2 3.71 6.05 -0.60
CA LEU A 2 3.82 7.27 -1.39
C LEU A 2 2.58 8.15 -1.18
N HIS A 3 2.80 9.47 -1.22
CA HIS A 3 1.76 10.47 -1.03
C HIS A 3 1.72 11.44 -2.22
N SER A 4 0.54 11.97 -2.53
CA SER A 4 0.35 13.00 -3.54
C SER A 4 1.10 14.27 -3.15
N LYS A 5 1.79 14.91 -4.09
CA LYS A 5 2.39 16.24 -3.86
C LYS A 5 1.39 17.38 -4.03
N THR A 6 0.41 17.17 -4.91
CA THR A 6 -0.61 18.13 -5.29
C THR A 6 -2.01 17.52 -5.18
N SER A 7 -3.04 18.35 -5.31
CA SER A 7 -4.42 17.90 -5.50
C SER A 7 -4.69 17.59 -6.96
N GLY A 8 -5.53 16.60 -7.23
CA GLY A 8 -5.97 16.28 -8.59
C GLY A 8 -6.62 14.92 -8.69
N ILE A 9 -6.97 14.52 -9.92
CA ILE A 9 -7.47 13.18 -10.21
C ILE A 9 -6.30 12.21 -10.24
N PHE A 10 -6.34 11.18 -9.41
CA PHE A 10 -5.37 10.09 -9.45
C PHE A 10 -5.64 9.18 -10.65
N THR A 11 -4.60 8.83 -11.42
CA THR A 11 -4.66 7.85 -12.51
C THR A 11 -3.44 6.95 -12.50
N SER A 12 -3.62 5.66 -12.78
CA SER A 12 -2.54 4.69 -12.98
C SER A 12 -2.99 3.63 -13.98
N SER A 13 -2.03 3.11 -14.75
CA SER A 13 -2.19 1.93 -15.61
C SER A 13 -1.66 0.65 -14.98
N LEU A 14 -1.15 0.73 -13.75
CA LEU A 14 -0.62 -0.41 -12.98
C LEU A 14 -1.69 -0.93 -12.01
N GLY A 15 -1.46 -2.15 -11.51
CA GLY A 15 -2.26 -2.82 -10.51
C GLY A 15 -1.48 -3.16 -9.24
N ILE A 16 -2.22 -3.55 -8.20
CA ILE A 16 -1.63 -4.23 -7.05
C ILE A 16 -1.08 -5.57 -7.54
N GLY A 17 0.15 -5.90 -7.13
CA GLY A 17 0.89 -7.10 -7.54
C GLY A 17 1.97 -6.84 -8.59
N ASP A 18 1.90 -5.72 -9.30
CA ASP A 18 2.90 -5.37 -10.32
C ASP A 18 4.26 -5.06 -9.70
N LEU A 19 5.32 -5.48 -10.39
CA LEU A 19 6.68 -5.04 -10.08
C LEU A 19 6.95 -3.65 -10.65
N VAL A 20 7.72 -2.88 -9.89
CA VAL A 20 8.17 -1.55 -10.30
C VAL A 20 9.67 -1.37 -10.02
N THR A 21 10.31 -0.56 -10.86
CA THR A 21 11.72 -0.17 -10.71
C THR A 21 11.81 1.28 -10.23
N LYS A 22 12.81 1.59 -9.43
CA LYS A 22 13.13 2.95 -9.01
C LYS A 22 13.25 3.87 -10.23
N GLY A 23 12.58 5.01 -10.18
CA GLY A 23 12.51 5.97 -11.28
C GLY A 23 11.38 5.73 -12.27
N GLN A 24 10.68 4.60 -12.20
CA GLN A 24 9.49 4.34 -13.02
C GLN A 24 8.32 5.24 -12.60
N VAL A 25 7.61 5.79 -13.58
CA VAL A 25 6.32 6.47 -13.36
C VAL A 25 5.26 5.40 -13.08
N ILE A 26 4.65 5.46 -11.91
CA ILE A 26 3.64 4.46 -11.48
C ILE A 26 2.21 5.00 -11.51
N ALA A 27 2.04 6.32 -11.48
CA ALA A 27 0.75 6.99 -11.50
C ALA A 27 0.92 8.48 -11.83
N LYS A 28 -0.20 9.18 -11.98
CA LYS A 28 -0.28 10.64 -12.02
C LYS A 28 -1.34 11.15 -11.04
N VAL A 29 -1.19 12.39 -10.58
CA VAL A 29 -2.21 13.16 -9.87
C VAL A 29 -2.42 14.47 -10.64
N GLY A 30 -3.50 14.53 -11.43
CA GLY A 30 -3.59 15.52 -12.52
C GLY A 30 -2.47 15.28 -13.52
N GLU A 31 -1.63 16.30 -13.73
CA GLU A 31 -0.44 16.21 -14.60
C GLU A 31 0.84 15.82 -13.86
N GLU A 32 0.85 15.85 -12.53
CA GLU A 32 2.05 15.55 -11.74
C GLU A 32 2.32 14.04 -11.71
N GLU A 33 3.52 13.64 -12.12
CA GLU A 33 3.94 12.24 -12.11
C GLU A 33 4.31 11.75 -10.71
N VAL A 34 3.92 10.50 -10.42
CA VAL A 34 4.26 9.78 -9.20
C VAL A 34 5.31 8.75 -9.57
N ILE A 35 6.53 8.96 -9.08
CA ILE A 35 7.70 8.15 -9.40
C ILE A 35 7.97 7.15 -8.28
N ALA A 36 8.25 5.90 -8.63
CA ALA A 36 8.70 4.88 -7.68
C ALA A 36 10.07 5.27 -7.06
N PRO A 37 10.15 5.44 -5.73
CA PRO A 37 11.42 5.82 -5.08
C PRO A 37 12.38 4.64 -4.89
N ILE A 38 11.88 3.41 -5.00
CA ILE A 38 12.59 2.15 -4.78
C ILE A 38 12.07 1.09 -5.76
N ASP A 39 12.86 0.04 -5.96
CA ASP A 39 12.40 -1.19 -6.59
C ASP A 39 11.46 -1.93 -5.64
N GLY A 40 10.50 -2.68 -6.18
CA GLY A 40 9.64 -3.52 -5.36
C GLY A 40 8.35 -3.94 -6.05
N LYS A 41 7.38 -4.37 -5.24
CA LYS A 41 6.05 -4.79 -5.68
C LYS A 41 4.98 -3.86 -5.13
N LEU A 42 4.04 -3.43 -5.97
CA LEU A 42 2.90 -2.62 -5.53
C LEU A 42 1.97 -3.46 -4.64
N ARG A 43 1.80 -3.06 -3.38
CA ARG A 43 0.86 -3.70 -2.43
C ARG A 43 -0.38 -2.86 -2.15
N GLY A 44 -0.27 -1.55 -2.33
CA GLY A 44 -1.38 -0.63 -2.26
C GLY A 44 -1.32 0.31 -3.44
N LEU A 45 -2.46 0.53 -4.08
CA LEU A 45 -2.60 1.49 -5.16
C LEU A 45 -4.03 2.04 -5.12
N LEU A 46 -4.15 3.37 -5.20
CA LEU A 46 -5.46 4.00 -5.24
C LEU A 46 -6.19 3.66 -6.55
N HIS A 47 -7.53 3.61 -6.52
CA HIS A 47 -8.31 3.43 -7.73
C HIS A 47 -8.25 4.69 -8.61
N SER A 48 -8.06 4.52 -9.91
CA SER A 48 -8.06 5.61 -10.88
C SER A 48 -9.39 6.36 -10.92
N GLY A 49 -9.36 7.68 -11.18
CA GLY A 49 -10.54 8.53 -11.27
C GLY A 49 -10.93 9.23 -9.97
N LEU A 50 -10.26 8.94 -8.85
CA LEU A 50 -10.53 9.58 -7.57
C LEU A 50 -9.83 10.93 -7.46
N SER A 51 -10.55 11.96 -7.01
CA SER A 51 -9.97 13.25 -6.65
C SER A 51 -9.31 13.14 -5.27
N VAL A 52 -8.04 13.53 -5.18
CA VAL A 52 -7.26 13.50 -3.93
C VAL A 52 -6.75 14.89 -3.56
N PRO A 53 -6.65 15.23 -2.26
CA PRO A 53 -5.91 16.41 -1.80
C PRO A 53 -4.39 16.15 -1.83
N PRO A 54 -3.55 17.18 -1.59
CA PRO A 54 -2.12 16.99 -1.35
C PRO A 54 -1.86 16.16 -0.09
N LYS A 55 -0.70 15.51 -0.03
CA LYS A 55 -0.25 14.61 1.06
C LYS A 55 -1.17 13.42 1.30
N PHE A 56 -2.08 13.12 0.37
CA PHE A 56 -2.95 11.96 0.46
C PHE A 56 -2.16 10.70 0.09
N LYS A 57 -2.36 9.60 0.82
CA LYS A 57 -1.69 8.34 0.52
C LYS A 57 -2.28 7.73 -0.75
N ILE A 58 -1.42 7.42 -1.72
CA ILE A 58 -1.85 6.99 -3.06
C ILE A 58 -1.28 5.64 -3.49
N ALA A 59 -0.15 5.21 -2.93
CA ALA A 59 0.45 3.91 -3.24
C ALA A 59 1.33 3.39 -2.10
N ASP A 60 1.63 2.10 -2.13
CA ASP A 60 2.62 1.45 -1.27
C ASP A 60 3.41 0.38 -2.05
N ILE A 61 4.74 0.43 -1.91
CA ILE A 61 5.68 -0.47 -2.58
C ILE A 61 6.39 -1.27 -1.50
N ASP A 62 6.37 -2.59 -1.64
CA ASP A 62 7.10 -3.52 -0.79
C ASP A 62 8.48 -3.81 -1.38
N PRO A 63 9.58 -3.49 -0.67
CA PRO A 63 10.94 -3.68 -1.17
C PRO A 63 11.33 -5.14 -1.39
N ARG A 64 10.54 -6.11 -0.89
CA ARG A 64 10.79 -7.54 -1.10
C ARG A 64 10.53 -7.99 -2.54
N GLY A 65 9.93 -7.14 -3.37
CA GLY A 65 9.74 -7.40 -4.80
C GLY A 65 8.94 -8.67 -5.04
N GLU A 66 9.51 -9.62 -5.80
CA GLU A 66 8.80 -10.87 -6.14
C GLU A 66 8.38 -11.70 -4.92
N LEU A 67 9.21 -11.67 -3.87
CA LEU A 67 8.94 -12.39 -2.61
C LEU A 67 7.82 -11.75 -1.78
N ALA A 68 7.35 -10.55 -2.15
CA ALA A 68 6.23 -9.93 -1.49
C ALA A 68 4.93 -10.63 -1.92
N ASP A 69 4.29 -11.30 -0.97
CA ASP A 69 2.92 -11.77 -1.15
C ASP A 69 1.95 -10.61 -0.86
N HIS A 70 1.27 -10.13 -1.91
CA HIS A 70 0.27 -9.06 -1.82
C HIS A 70 -1.14 -9.59 -1.54
N THR A 71 -1.34 -10.91 -1.61
CA THR A 71 -2.63 -11.58 -1.42
C THR A 71 -2.86 -12.02 0.02
N THR A 72 -1.80 -12.13 0.82
CA THR A 72 -1.87 -12.51 2.24
C THR A 72 -1.54 -11.35 3.18
N ILE A 73 -2.10 -11.44 4.38
CA ILE A 73 -1.86 -10.52 5.50
C ILE A 73 -0.40 -10.67 5.94
N SER A 74 0.27 -9.55 6.26
CA SER A 74 1.65 -9.62 6.72
C SER A 74 1.78 -10.37 8.05
N GLU A 75 2.90 -11.07 8.25
CA GLU A 75 3.20 -11.79 9.50
C GLU A 75 3.07 -10.89 10.73
N LYS A 76 3.51 -9.62 10.62
CA LYS A 76 3.37 -8.63 11.69
C LYS A 76 1.90 -8.38 12.05
N ALA A 77 1.05 -8.19 11.04
CA ALA A 77 -0.37 -7.96 11.29
C ALA A 77 -1.05 -9.22 11.87
N MET A 78 -0.69 -10.41 11.39
CA MET A 78 -1.18 -11.67 11.97
C MET A 78 -0.75 -11.85 13.43
N ALA A 79 0.52 -11.59 13.76
CA ALA A 79 1.02 -11.71 15.12
C ALA A 79 0.29 -10.75 16.08
N ILE A 80 0.11 -9.49 15.70
CA ILE A 80 -0.60 -8.50 16.53
C ILE A 80 -2.06 -8.90 16.73
N ALA A 81 -2.76 -9.28 15.65
CA ALA A 81 -4.15 -9.71 15.73
C ALA A 81 -4.30 -10.99 16.57
N GLY A 82 -3.37 -11.94 16.43
CA GLY A 82 -3.31 -13.17 17.22
C GLY A 82 -3.15 -12.88 18.71
N SER A 83 -2.20 -12.03 19.10
CA SER A 83 -2.01 -11.66 20.51
C SER A 83 -3.24 -10.98 21.12
N VAL A 84 -3.94 -10.14 20.35
CA VAL A 84 -5.19 -9.52 20.83
C VAL A 84 -6.27 -10.58 21.05
N LEU A 85 -6.42 -11.53 20.12
CA LEU A 85 -7.38 -12.61 20.24
C LEU A 85 -7.08 -13.50 21.47
N GLU A 86 -5.83 -13.88 21.68
CA GLU A 86 -5.40 -14.69 22.83
C GLU A 86 -5.72 -14.01 24.17
N VAL A 87 -5.50 -12.69 24.28
CA VAL A 87 -5.83 -11.93 25.48
C VAL A 87 -7.33 -11.88 25.73
N LEU A 88 -8.14 -11.65 24.69
CA LEU A 88 -9.60 -11.58 24.80
C LEU A 88 -10.20 -12.96 25.16
N ASP A 89 -9.72 -14.02 24.53
CA ASP A 89 -10.14 -15.38 24.81
C ASP A 89 -9.82 -15.78 26.25
N GLY A 90 -8.58 -15.50 26.69
CA GLY A 90 -8.16 -15.69 28.08
C GLY A 90 -9.02 -14.89 29.07
N PHE A 91 -9.35 -13.63 28.75
CA PHE A 91 -10.21 -12.79 29.62
C PHE A 91 -11.63 -13.36 29.76
N LEU A 92 -12.24 -13.80 28.66
CA LEU A 92 -13.61 -14.32 28.65
C LEU A 92 -13.76 -15.68 29.37
N HIS A 93 -12.72 -16.53 29.32
CA HIS A 93 -12.74 -17.86 29.95
C HIS A 93 -12.13 -17.89 31.36
N SER A 94 -11.62 -16.76 31.86
CA SER A 94 -11.10 -16.61 33.22
C SER A 94 -12.09 -15.90 34.17
N CYS A 95 -13.32 -15.63 33.72
CA CYS A 95 -14.41 -15.04 34.49
C CYS A 95 -15.49 -16.07 34.84
#